data_AF-A0A9E5WS58-F1
#
_entry.id   AF-A0A9E5WS58-F1
#
_cell.length_a   1.000
_cell.length_b   1.000
_cell.length_c   1.000
_cell.angle_alpha   90.00
_cell.angle_beta   90.00
_cell.angle_gamma   90.00
#
_symmetry.space_group_name_H-M   'P 1'
#
loop_
_entity.id
_entity.type
_entity.pdbx_description
1 polymer ?
#
loop_
_entity_poly.entity_id
_entity_poly.type
_entity_poly.pdbx_seq_one_letter_code
_entity_poly.pdbx_strand_id
1 'polypeptide(L)'
;RIARLQLRPIARADQPNLLKNGSFEREDLAPWRVSSNSRQPLPKGAVRRVREGRDGGWCIRLESSDAQAMKKRVLKWTHPTHPASLPPGKYILSYDLRVSQLTPRGPMGSFNSYLRVAPPNAPRSGRNLGQSESRFENSDLPWTRRELILTLPDGMQASMVSLQLHQATGTVWIDNVSLLRCE
;
A
#
# COMPACT_ATOMS: atom_id res chain seq x y z
N ARG A 1 37.93 3.06 -23.06
CA ARG A 1 36.74 2.17 -23.18
C ARG A 1 35.61 2.79 -22.39
N ILE A 2 34.51 3.18 -23.04
CA ILE A 2 33.34 3.76 -22.36
C ILE A 2 32.42 2.60 -21.96
N ALA A 3 32.16 2.42 -20.67
CA ALA A 3 31.20 1.44 -20.20
C ALA A 3 29.79 1.90 -20.59
N ARG A 4 29.04 1.05 -21.31
CA ARG A 4 27.65 1.31 -21.66
C ARG A 4 26.78 0.87 -20.48
N LEU A 5 26.11 1.81 -19.83
CA LEU A 5 25.08 1.50 -18.83
C LEU A 5 23.91 0.81 -19.54
N GLN A 6 23.70 -0.47 -19.25
CA GLN A 6 22.50 -1.18 -19.66
C GLN A 6 21.53 -1.23 -18.48
N LEU A 7 20.44 -0.48 -18.58
CA LEU A 7 19.33 -0.58 -17.65
C LEU A 7 18.38 -1.67 -18.15
N ARG A 8 18.22 -2.74 -17.38
CA ARG A 8 17.18 -3.75 -17.61
C ARG A 8 15.99 -3.41 -16.72
N PRO A 9 14.80 -3.11 -17.28
CA PRO A 9 13.63 -2.84 -16.47
C PRO A 9 13.25 -4.09 -15.68
N ILE A 10 12.81 -3.91 -14.43
CA ILE A 10 12.46 -5.02 -13.53
C ILE A 10 11.11 -5.66 -13.93
N ALA A 11 10.23 -4.88 -14.54
CA ALA A 11 8.97 -5.32 -15.13
C ALA A 11 8.81 -4.66 -16.51
N ARG A 12 8.14 -5.34 -17.45
CA ARG A 12 7.86 -4.75 -18.76
C ARG A 12 6.82 -3.65 -18.64
N ALA A 13 6.97 -2.61 -19.44
CA ALA A 13 6.04 -1.48 -19.48
C ALA A 13 4.63 -1.88 -19.95
N ASP A 14 4.49 -2.97 -20.70
CA ASP A 14 3.22 -3.48 -21.22
C ASP A 14 2.52 -4.47 -20.28
N GLN A 15 3.10 -4.78 -19.11
CA GLN A 15 2.42 -5.65 -18.16
C GLN A 15 1.17 -5.00 -17.58
N PRO A 16 0.05 -5.73 -17.52
CA PRO A 16 -1.17 -5.20 -16.93
C PRO A 16 -0.99 -5.03 -15.42
N ASN A 17 -1.53 -3.93 -14.89
CA ASN A 17 -1.66 -3.76 -13.45
C ASN A 17 -2.62 -4.80 -12.88
N LEU A 18 -2.14 -5.59 -11.91
CA LEU A 18 -2.92 -6.63 -11.25
C LEU A 18 -3.92 -6.05 -10.22
N LEU A 19 -3.83 -4.76 -9.94
CA LEU A 19 -4.78 -4.02 -9.11
C LEU A 19 -5.72 -3.20 -10.00
N LYS A 20 -7.02 -3.30 -9.73
CA LYS A 20 -8.03 -2.50 -10.42
C LYS A 20 -8.13 -1.12 -9.77
N ASN A 21 -8.34 -0.10 -10.60
CA ASN A 21 -8.55 1.29 -10.16
C ASN A 21 -7.46 1.81 -9.21
N GLY A 22 -6.19 1.49 -9.49
CA GLY A 22 -5.06 1.97 -8.68
C GLY A 22 -4.72 3.45 -8.85
N SER A 23 -5.19 4.08 -9.93
CA SER A 23 -5.10 5.53 -10.15
C SER A 23 -6.25 6.32 -9.51
N PHE A 24 -7.30 5.64 -9.02
CA PHE A 24 -8.45 6.28 -8.34
C PHE A 24 -9.24 7.31 -9.16
N GLU A 25 -9.00 7.38 -10.48
CA GLU A 25 -9.73 8.25 -11.42
C GLU A 25 -11.20 7.86 -11.58
N ARG A 26 -11.55 6.61 -11.28
CA ARG A 26 -12.95 6.16 -11.27
C ARG A 26 -13.58 6.39 -9.90
N GLU A 27 -14.83 6.85 -9.91
CA GLU A 27 -15.62 7.07 -8.70
C GLU A 27 -15.92 5.77 -7.95
N ASP A 28 -16.25 4.70 -8.69
CA ASP A 28 -16.35 3.37 -8.10
C ASP A 28 -14.97 2.86 -7.68
N LEU A 29 -14.70 2.94 -6.38
CA LEU A 29 -13.46 2.51 -5.77
C LEU A 29 -13.36 0.99 -5.64
N ALA A 30 -14.41 0.22 -5.93
CA ALA A 30 -14.33 -1.23 -5.86
C ALA A 30 -13.19 -1.77 -6.76
N PRO A 31 -12.41 -2.74 -6.27
CA PRO A 31 -12.62 -3.52 -5.05
C PRO A 31 -11.86 -2.98 -3.82
N TRP A 32 -11.33 -1.76 -3.87
CA TRP A 32 -10.65 -1.14 -2.72
C TRP A 32 -11.61 -0.91 -1.56
N ARG A 33 -11.10 -1.08 -0.34
CA ARG A 33 -11.88 -0.96 0.90
C ARG A 33 -11.06 -0.37 2.00
N VAL A 34 -11.73 0.40 2.86
CA VAL A 34 -11.18 0.81 4.15
C VAL A 34 -11.46 -0.27 5.19
N SER A 35 -10.47 -0.55 6.04
CA SER A 35 -10.66 -1.40 7.22
C SER A 35 -9.79 -0.93 8.39
N SER A 36 -10.05 -1.49 9.58
CA SER A 36 -9.29 -1.20 10.79
C SER A 36 -9.17 -2.45 11.66
N ASN A 37 -8.11 -2.53 12.47
CA ASN A 37 -7.96 -3.60 13.47
C ASN A 37 -8.78 -3.36 14.76
N SER A 38 -9.32 -2.15 14.93
CA SER A 38 -10.21 -1.79 16.05
C SER A 38 -11.66 -2.16 15.75
N ARG A 39 -12.38 -2.64 16.78
CA ARG A 39 -13.84 -2.86 16.75
C ARG A 39 -14.65 -1.57 16.80
N GLN A 40 -14.02 -0.46 17.17
CA GLN A 40 -14.67 0.85 17.17
C GLN A 40 -14.89 1.32 15.72
N PRO A 41 -15.96 2.09 15.46
CA PRO A 41 -16.20 2.70 14.16
C PRO A 41 -14.98 3.46 13.63
N LEU A 42 -14.85 3.53 12.30
CA LEU A 42 -13.87 4.38 11.66
C LEU A 42 -14.29 5.85 11.84
N PRO A 43 -13.37 6.76 12.21
CA PRO A 43 -13.67 8.18 12.25
C PRO A 43 -14.15 8.68 10.89
N LYS A 44 -15.10 9.62 10.88
CA LYS A 44 -15.83 9.99 9.66
C LYS A 44 -14.93 10.35 8.47
N GLY A 45 -13.97 11.25 8.53
CA GLY A 45 -13.18 11.60 7.34
C GLY A 45 -11.95 10.73 7.09
N ALA A 46 -11.80 9.58 7.76
CA ALA A 46 -10.52 8.89 7.91
C ALA A 46 -9.91 8.38 6.58
N VAL A 47 -10.77 8.06 5.60
CA VAL A 47 -10.37 7.75 4.23
C VAL A 47 -11.29 8.48 3.27
N ARG A 48 -10.71 9.25 2.34
CA ARG A 48 -11.45 10.03 1.35
C ARG A 48 -10.79 9.94 -0.02
N ARG A 49 -11.61 9.86 -1.07
CA ARG A 49 -11.18 10.15 -2.43
C ARG A 49 -11.21 11.68 -2.60
N VAL A 50 -10.09 12.28 -2.98
CA VAL A 50 -9.92 13.74 -3.07
C VAL A 50 -9.21 14.11 -4.36
N ARG A 51 -9.49 15.31 -4.88
CA ARG A 51 -8.85 15.84 -6.10
C ARG A 51 -7.57 16.59 -5.75
N GLU A 52 -6.61 15.83 -5.25
CA GLU A 52 -5.30 16.33 -4.80
C GLU A 52 -4.17 15.39 -5.27
N GLY A 53 -4.43 14.57 -6.29
CA GLY A 53 -3.50 13.56 -6.80
C GLY A 53 -2.20 14.15 -7.32
N ARG A 54 -1.25 13.27 -7.66
CA ARG A 54 0.12 13.68 -8.02
C ARG A 54 0.16 14.68 -9.18
N ASP A 55 -0.74 14.50 -10.14
CA ASP A 55 -0.92 15.34 -11.33
C ASP A 55 -2.12 16.30 -11.23
N GLY A 56 -2.71 16.44 -10.03
CA GLY A 56 -3.96 17.18 -9.81
C GLY A 56 -5.23 16.37 -10.05
N GLY A 57 -5.11 15.08 -10.36
CA GLY A 57 -6.19 14.10 -10.47
C GLY A 57 -6.75 13.65 -9.12
N TRP A 58 -7.37 12.47 -9.11
CA TRP A 58 -7.97 11.87 -7.94
C TRP A 58 -6.98 10.95 -7.22
N CYS A 59 -6.95 11.05 -5.89
CA CYS A 59 -6.16 10.14 -5.05
C CYS A 59 -6.93 9.74 -3.80
N ILE A 60 -6.34 8.83 -3.01
CA ILE A 60 -6.88 8.44 -1.71
C ILE A 60 -6.11 9.13 -0.59
N ARG A 61 -6.83 9.83 0.28
CA ARG A 61 -6.31 10.48 1.49
C ARG A 61 -6.69 9.67 2.73
N LEU A 62 -5.69 9.17 3.45
CA LEU A 62 -5.80 8.57 4.77
C LEU A 62 -5.42 9.64 5.81
N GLU A 63 -6.27 9.86 6.80
CA GLU A 63 -6.05 10.93 7.77
C GLU A 63 -6.55 10.53 9.16
N SER A 64 -5.76 10.88 10.17
CA SER A 64 -6.21 10.86 11.56
C SER A 64 -5.44 11.88 12.40
N SER A 65 -6.17 12.69 13.16
CA SER A 65 -5.63 13.59 14.19
C SER A 65 -5.85 13.05 15.61
N ASP A 66 -6.64 11.97 15.78
CA ASP A 66 -6.95 11.39 17.08
C ASP A 66 -5.77 10.55 17.60
N ALA A 67 -4.88 11.22 18.34
CA ALA A 67 -3.71 10.60 18.92
C ALA A 67 -4.03 9.45 19.88
N GLN A 68 -5.15 9.51 20.62
CA GLN A 68 -5.50 8.47 21.60
C GLN A 68 -6.03 7.23 20.89
N ALA A 69 -6.95 7.38 19.93
CA ALA A 69 -7.44 6.27 19.15
C ALA A 69 -6.30 5.60 18.36
N MET A 70 -5.38 6.40 17.80
CA MET A 70 -4.27 5.86 17.03
C MET A 70 -3.23 5.12 17.89
N LYS A 71 -3.20 5.21 19.22
CA LYS A 71 -2.28 4.35 20.01
C LYS A 71 -2.48 2.85 19.81
N LYS A 72 -3.68 2.42 19.42
CA LYS A 72 -4.05 1.00 19.25
C LYS A 72 -4.65 0.68 17.88
N ARG A 73 -4.83 1.69 17.02
CA ARG A 73 -5.54 1.57 15.75
C ARG A 73 -4.57 1.51 14.56
N VAL A 74 -4.99 0.76 13.56
CA VAL A 74 -4.41 0.71 12.23
C VAL A 74 -5.53 1.06 11.25
N LEU A 75 -5.36 2.11 10.46
CA LEU A 75 -6.25 2.43 9.35
C LEU A 75 -5.66 1.82 8.08
N LYS A 76 -6.42 1.00 7.37
CA LYS A 76 -5.95 0.27 6.19
C LYS A 76 -6.79 0.63 4.98
N TRP A 77 -6.10 0.89 3.88
CA TRP A 77 -6.67 0.93 2.54
C TRP A 77 -6.19 -0.30 1.79
N THR A 78 -7.11 -1.19 1.46
CA THR A 78 -6.79 -2.55 1.01
C THR A 78 -7.43 -2.89 -0.31
N HIS A 79 -6.71 -3.60 -1.17
CA HIS A 79 -7.23 -4.21 -2.38
C HIS A 79 -7.11 -5.74 -2.23
N PRO A 80 -8.23 -6.50 -2.30
CA PRO A 80 -8.16 -7.95 -2.25
C PRO A 80 -7.43 -8.48 -3.49
N THR A 81 -6.68 -9.55 -3.34
CA THR A 81 -6.03 -10.24 -4.46
C THR A 81 -6.59 -11.64 -4.59
N HIS A 82 -6.70 -12.14 -5.83
CA HIS A 82 -7.12 -13.51 -6.05
C HIS A 82 -5.89 -14.41 -6.18
N PRO A 83 -5.82 -15.57 -5.49
CA PRO A 83 -4.67 -16.47 -5.60
C PRO A 83 -4.36 -16.86 -7.05
N ALA A 84 -5.39 -17.13 -7.87
CA ALA A 84 -5.21 -17.47 -9.28
C ALA A 84 -4.60 -16.34 -10.13
N SER A 85 -4.70 -15.07 -9.69
CA SER A 85 -4.09 -13.92 -10.38
C SER A 85 -2.65 -13.63 -9.95
N LEU A 86 -2.16 -14.28 -8.89
CA LEU A 86 -0.83 -14.06 -8.31
C LEU A 86 -0.15 -15.41 -8.04
N PRO A 87 0.34 -16.11 -9.07
CA PRO A 87 1.17 -17.29 -8.88
C PRO A 87 2.49 -16.94 -8.17
N PRO A 88 3.21 -17.91 -7.59
CA PRO A 88 4.55 -17.68 -7.05
C PRO A 88 5.47 -16.97 -8.05
N GLY A 89 6.33 -16.09 -7.52
CA GLY A 89 7.23 -15.28 -8.34
C GLY A 89 7.57 -13.93 -7.71
N LYS A 90 8.31 -13.12 -8.48
CA LYS A 90 8.68 -11.76 -8.10
C LYS A 90 7.66 -10.76 -8.65
N TYR A 91 7.36 -9.76 -7.84
CA TYR A 91 6.42 -8.68 -8.16
C TYR A 91 7.01 -7.35 -7.73
N ILE A 92 6.58 -6.27 -8.37
CA ILE A 92 6.85 -4.91 -7.95
C ILE A 92 5.54 -4.26 -7.50
N LEU A 93 5.45 -3.93 -6.22
CA LEU A 93 4.41 -3.05 -5.69
C LEU A 93 4.94 -1.62 -5.77
N SER A 94 4.25 -0.76 -6.52
CA SER A 94 4.64 0.64 -6.64
C SER A 94 3.45 1.57 -6.44
N TYR A 95 3.72 2.77 -5.94
CA TYR A 95 2.71 3.80 -5.69
C TYR A 95 3.39 5.16 -5.52
N ASP A 96 2.63 6.22 -5.80
CA ASP A 96 2.97 7.58 -5.43
C ASP A 96 2.38 7.89 -4.06
N LEU A 97 3.15 8.58 -3.22
CA LEU A 97 2.66 9.06 -1.93
C LEU A 97 3.10 10.49 -1.64
N ARG A 98 2.25 11.21 -0.90
CA ARG A 98 2.59 12.45 -0.20
C ARG A 98 2.25 12.26 1.27
N VAL A 99 3.03 12.86 2.16
CA VAL A 99 2.84 12.72 3.60
C VAL A 99 2.94 14.09 4.24
N SER A 100 2.04 14.38 5.18
CA SER A 100 2.13 15.57 6.00
C SER A 100 1.89 15.23 7.47
N GLN A 101 2.78 15.72 8.34
CA GLN A 101 2.68 15.63 9.80
C GLN A 101 2.53 14.20 10.35
N LEU A 102 3.18 13.22 9.73
CA LEU A 102 3.16 11.85 10.25
C LEU A 102 3.82 11.79 11.62
N THR A 103 3.05 11.46 12.65
CA THR A 103 3.53 11.39 14.03
C THR A 103 3.23 10.00 14.64
N PRO A 104 4.24 9.22 15.05
CA PRO A 104 4.05 7.93 15.71
C PRO A 104 3.32 8.08 17.05
N ARG A 105 2.43 7.12 17.36
CA ARG A 105 1.70 7.00 18.63
C ARG A 105 2.00 5.68 19.34
N GLY A 106 3.25 5.22 19.24
CA GLY A 106 3.76 3.99 19.84
C GLY A 106 4.99 3.47 19.10
N PRO A 107 5.61 2.38 19.56
CA PRO A 107 6.82 1.79 18.96
C PRO A 107 6.57 1.21 17.56
N MET A 108 5.31 1.07 17.15
CA MET A 108 4.91 0.61 15.81
C MET A 108 4.34 1.74 14.93
N GLY A 109 4.36 2.98 15.42
CA GLY A 109 3.78 4.14 14.75
C GLY A 109 4.48 4.43 13.43
N SER A 110 3.77 4.28 12.32
CA SER A 110 4.31 4.38 10.97
C SER A 110 3.23 4.49 9.90
N PHE A 111 3.61 4.85 8.69
CA PHE A 111 2.96 4.34 7.50
C PHE A 111 3.76 3.14 6.95
N ASN A 112 3.08 2.14 6.40
CA ASN A 112 3.71 1.05 5.66
C ASN A 112 2.73 0.43 4.66
N SER A 113 3.26 -0.36 3.74
CA SER A 113 2.51 -1.12 2.75
C SER A 113 3.02 -2.55 2.63
N TYR A 114 2.17 -3.50 2.25
CA TYR A 114 2.60 -4.88 2.09
C TYR A 114 1.63 -5.71 1.24
N LEU A 115 2.12 -6.86 0.78
CA LEU A 115 1.30 -7.96 0.29
C LEU A 115 1.11 -8.99 1.41
N ARG A 116 -0.14 -9.27 1.78
CA ARG A 116 -0.48 -10.31 2.75
C ARG A 116 -0.44 -11.67 2.04
N VAL A 117 0.32 -12.60 2.57
CA VAL A 117 0.44 -13.96 2.03
C VAL A 117 0.25 -15.00 3.12
N ALA A 118 -0.32 -16.15 2.79
CA ALA A 118 -0.50 -17.26 3.73
C ALA A 118 -0.52 -18.61 2.99
N PRO A 119 -0.24 -19.73 3.68
CA PRO A 119 -0.50 -21.05 3.13
C PRO A 119 -2.00 -21.23 2.83
N PRO A 120 -2.38 -21.95 1.76
CA PRO A 120 -3.79 -22.20 1.41
C PRO A 120 -4.60 -22.79 2.58
N ASN A 121 -3.96 -23.71 3.32
CA ASN A 121 -4.60 -24.46 4.41
C ASN A 121 -4.49 -23.76 5.77
N ALA A 122 -3.88 -22.57 5.85
CA ALA A 122 -3.67 -21.84 7.10
C ALA A 122 -3.72 -20.32 6.88
N PRO A 123 -4.85 -19.74 6.43
CA PRO A 123 -4.94 -18.31 6.09
C PRO A 123 -4.61 -17.36 7.26
N ARG A 124 -4.75 -17.84 8.51
CA ARG A 124 -4.44 -17.06 9.73
C ARG A 124 -2.94 -16.97 10.04
N SER A 125 -2.11 -17.91 9.58
CA SER A 125 -0.65 -17.90 9.82
C SER A 125 0.13 -17.05 8.84
N GLY A 126 -0.56 -16.19 8.08
CA GLY A 126 0.06 -15.38 7.04
C GLY A 126 1.09 -14.36 7.55
N ARG A 127 1.93 -13.92 6.63
CA ARG A 127 2.95 -12.88 6.82
C ARG A 127 2.75 -11.72 5.83
N ASN A 128 3.44 -10.62 6.09
CA ASN A 128 3.33 -9.39 5.31
C ASN A 128 4.65 -9.15 4.55
N LEU A 129 4.65 -9.30 3.23
CA LEU A 129 5.84 -9.05 2.40
C LEU A 129 5.98 -7.54 2.13
N GLY A 130 7.18 -6.98 2.33
CA GLY A 130 7.46 -5.56 2.07
C GLY A 130 7.09 -4.60 3.21
N GLN A 131 6.58 -5.12 4.34
CA GLN A 131 6.09 -4.28 5.43
C GLN A 131 7.20 -3.45 6.09
N SER A 132 8.37 -4.07 6.31
CA SER A 132 9.50 -3.40 6.97
C SER A 132 10.17 -2.41 6.03
N GLU A 133 10.33 -2.80 4.77
CA GLU A 133 10.99 -2.05 3.71
C GLU A 133 10.23 -0.78 3.31
N SER A 134 8.91 -0.79 3.49
CA SER A 134 8.04 0.35 3.20
C SER A 134 7.76 1.25 4.41
N ARG A 135 8.26 0.88 5.60
CA ARG A 135 7.96 1.56 6.86
C ARG A 135 8.67 2.91 6.93
N PHE A 136 7.94 3.94 7.35
CA PHE A 136 8.51 5.21 7.80
C PHE A 136 7.64 5.85 8.88
N GLU A 137 8.24 6.66 9.74
CA GLU A 137 7.67 7.00 11.06
C GLU A 137 7.47 8.49 11.29
N ASN A 138 8.39 9.33 10.82
CA ASN A 138 8.30 10.77 10.98
C ASN A 138 8.69 11.44 9.67
N SER A 139 7.72 12.05 8.99
CA SER A 139 7.95 12.54 7.65
C SER A 139 6.90 13.55 7.22
N ASP A 140 7.40 14.67 6.69
CA ASP A 140 6.72 15.41 5.64
C ASP A 140 7.41 15.03 4.33
N LEU A 141 6.66 14.41 3.42
CA LEU A 141 7.19 13.97 2.13
C LEU A 141 6.41 14.68 1.02
N PRO A 142 7.09 15.34 0.07
CA PRO A 142 6.44 15.70 -1.18
C PRO A 142 6.03 14.43 -1.94
N TRP A 143 5.28 14.58 -3.03
CA TRP A 143 4.92 13.46 -3.90
C TRP A 143 6.15 12.66 -4.33
N THR A 144 6.31 11.48 -3.75
CA THR A 144 7.45 10.59 -3.92
C THR A 144 6.93 9.25 -4.42
N ARG A 145 7.65 8.62 -5.34
CA ARG A 145 7.32 7.27 -5.80
C ARG A 145 8.03 6.23 -4.92
N ARG A 146 7.32 5.17 -4.56
CA ARG A 146 7.87 4.00 -3.88
C ARG A 146 7.72 2.78 -4.74
N GLU A 147 8.71 1.90 -4.63
CA GLU A 147 8.79 0.65 -5.36
C GLU A 147 9.34 -0.42 -4.41
N LEU A 148 8.65 -1.53 -4.29
CA LEU A 148 9.00 -2.65 -3.42
C LEU A 148 9.03 -3.91 -4.27
N ILE A 149 10.16 -4.60 -4.29
CA ILE A 149 10.26 -5.92 -4.91
C ILE A 149 9.79 -6.95 -3.87
N LEU A 150 8.73 -7.68 -4.22
CA LEU A 150 8.09 -8.68 -3.38
C LEU A 150 8.28 -10.06 -4.01
N THR A 151 8.81 -11.02 -3.24
CA THR A 151 8.91 -12.41 -3.68
C THR A 151 7.81 -13.23 -3.03
N LEU A 152 6.80 -13.61 -3.81
CA LEU A 152 5.75 -14.54 -3.39
C LEU A 152 6.30 -15.98 -3.48
N PRO A 153 6.51 -16.68 -2.35
CA PRO A 153 7.08 -18.02 -2.36
C PRO A 153 6.10 -19.07 -2.89
N ASP A 154 6.64 -20.21 -3.29
CA ASP A 154 5.85 -21.41 -3.57
C ASP A 154 5.05 -21.84 -2.33
N GLY A 155 3.87 -22.41 -2.58
CA GLY A 155 2.96 -22.86 -1.51
C GLY A 155 2.29 -21.74 -0.71
N MET A 156 2.49 -20.47 -1.08
CA MET A 156 1.83 -19.31 -0.48
C MET A 156 0.83 -18.68 -1.44
N GLN A 157 -0.27 -18.15 -0.91
CA GLN A 157 -1.27 -17.41 -1.65
C GLN A 157 -1.35 -15.99 -1.12
N ALA A 158 -1.40 -15.02 -2.06
CA ALA A 158 -1.63 -13.64 -1.74
C ALA A 158 -3.13 -13.36 -1.56
N SER A 159 -3.49 -12.67 -0.47
CA SER A 159 -4.89 -12.35 -0.15
C SER A 159 -5.25 -10.87 -0.30
N MET A 160 -4.29 -9.96 -0.08
CA MET A 160 -4.52 -8.53 -0.29
C MET A 160 -3.22 -7.73 -0.38
N VAL A 161 -3.28 -6.61 -1.10
CA VAL A 161 -2.38 -5.47 -0.92
C VAL A 161 -2.97 -4.56 0.14
N SER A 162 -2.14 -4.06 1.04
CA SER A 162 -2.53 -3.12 2.11
C SER A 162 -1.59 -1.93 2.11
N LEU A 163 -2.14 -0.72 2.16
CA LEU A 163 -1.45 0.52 2.50
C LEU A 163 -2.08 1.06 3.78
N GLN A 164 -1.29 1.29 4.83
CA GLN A 164 -1.84 1.55 6.15
C GLN A 164 -1.12 2.64 6.93
N LEU A 165 -1.94 3.42 7.64
CA LEU A 165 -1.51 4.29 8.72
C LEU A 165 -1.58 3.48 10.02
N HIS A 166 -0.43 3.00 10.48
CA HIS A 166 -0.29 2.10 11.61
C HIS A 166 0.12 2.87 12.86
N GLN A 167 -0.75 2.93 13.86
CA GLN A 167 -0.46 3.60 15.13
C GLN A 167 0.17 5.00 15.01
N ALA A 168 -0.29 5.80 14.04
CA ALA A 168 0.24 7.13 13.79
C ALA A 168 -0.88 8.11 13.47
N THR A 169 -0.67 9.38 13.78
CA THR A 169 -1.49 10.49 13.29
C THR A 169 -0.81 11.14 12.09
N GLY A 170 -1.54 11.99 11.37
CA GLY A 170 -1.07 12.69 10.19
C GLY A 170 -1.94 12.41 8.97
N THR A 171 -1.49 12.89 7.82
CA THR A 171 -2.18 12.71 6.55
C THR A 171 -1.26 12.05 5.53
N VAL A 172 -1.79 11.05 4.83
CA VAL A 172 -1.11 10.37 3.72
C VAL A 172 -2.01 10.40 2.51
N TRP A 173 -1.48 10.89 1.39
CA TRP A 173 -2.12 10.77 0.08
C TRP A 173 -1.44 9.65 -0.69
N ILE A 174 -2.24 8.84 -1.38
CA ILE A 174 -1.84 7.64 -2.09
C ILE A 174 -2.43 7.70 -3.49
N ASP A 175 -1.58 7.49 -4.50
CA ASP A 175 -1.95 7.57 -5.90
C ASP A 175 -1.17 6.54 -6.75
N ASN A 176 -1.63 6.27 -7.97
CA ASN A 176 -0.98 5.42 -8.97
C ASN A 176 -0.47 4.07 -8.45
N VAL A 177 -1.29 3.39 -7.64
CA VAL A 177 -0.93 2.11 -7.02
C VAL A 177 -0.95 1.01 -8.07
N SER A 178 0.14 0.25 -8.16
CA SER A 178 0.24 -0.88 -9.07
C SER A 178 0.97 -2.06 -8.47
N LEU A 179 0.56 -3.25 -8.89
CA LEU A 179 1.26 -4.50 -8.63
C LEU A 179 1.51 -5.16 -9.99
N LEU A 180 2.78 -5.24 -10.39
CA LEU A 180 3.20 -5.85 -11.65
C LEU A 180 4.07 -7.07 -11.38
N ARG A 181 4.10 -8.04 -12.30
CA ARG A 181 4.99 -9.19 -12.20
C ARG A 181 6.37 -8.81 -12.73
N CYS A 182 7.44 -9.24 -12.06
CA CYS A 182 8.78 -9.05 -12.59
C CYS A 182 9.09 -10.10 -13.67
N GLU A 183 10.04 -9.79 -14.55
CA GLU A 183 10.62 -10.77 -15.48
C GLU A 183 11.55 -11.78 -14.78
#